data_AF-A0A7C2F5X6-F1
#
_entry.id   AF-A0A7C2F5X6-F1
#
_cell.length_a   1.000
_cell.length_b   1.000
_cell.length_c   1.000
_cell.angle_alpha   90.00
_cell.angle_beta   90.00
_cell.angle_gamma   90.00
#
_symmetry.space_group_name_H-M   'P 1'
#
loop_
_entity.id
_entity.type
_entity.pdbx_description
1 polymer ?
#
loop_
_entity_poly.entity_id
_entity_poly.type
_entity_poly.pdbx_seq_one_letter_code
_entity_poly.pdbx_strand_id
1 'polypeptide(L)'
;MGSVPWPLTDQVLRQLATAGGIVIVVALIARLGFLFVERAAGWITGRTKTELDDLVISAVRTPLFVVVILLGARAGLAQLTFLDAAWTRAFEGLIFVGFVLSGYMLLHRLVGNVVGWYLGGLMADGAIDRQLILFLRRMTQVVLLSIALIMILD
;
A
#
# COMPACT_ATOMS: atom_id res chain seq x y z
N MET A 1 -17.80 26.77 -12.68
CA MET A 1 -16.95 26.22 -13.75
C MET A 1 -15.65 27.01 -13.74
N GLY A 2 -14.64 26.58 -12.98
CA GLY A 2 -13.31 27.19 -13.03
C GLY A 2 -12.56 26.67 -14.24
N SER A 3 -12.51 27.46 -15.30
CA SER A 3 -11.70 27.15 -16.49
C SER A 3 -10.21 27.20 -16.11
N VAL A 4 -9.44 26.24 -16.62
CA VAL A 4 -7.98 26.27 -16.58
C VAL A 4 -7.53 27.65 -17.08
N PRO A 5 -6.73 28.41 -16.30
CA PRO A 5 -6.28 29.73 -16.74
C PRO A 5 -5.37 29.53 -17.94
N TRP A 6 -5.92 29.77 -19.12
CA TRP A 6 -5.15 29.93 -20.33
C TRP A 6 -4.95 31.42 -20.54
N PRO A 7 -3.71 31.91 -20.73
CA PRO A 7 -2.47 31.16 -21.01
C PRO A 7 -1.80 30.54 -19.76
N LEU A 8 -1.02 29.48 -19.96
CA LEU A 8 -0.10 28.93 -18.94
C LEU A 8 0.87 30.03 -18.50
N THR A 9 0.56 30.70 -17.40
CA THR A 9 1.49 31.67 -16.79
C THR A 9 2.74 30.95 -16.30
N ASP A 10 3.87 31.66 -16.21
CA ASP A 10 5.13 31.12 -15.68
C ASP A 10 4.97 30.48 -14.30
N GLN A 11 3.96 30.90 -13.54
CA GLN A 11 3.58 30.32 -12.26
C GLN A 11 3.02 28.89 -12.40
N VAL A 12 2.12 28.65 -13.36
CA VAL A 12 1.56 27.31 -13.62
C VAL A 12 2.66 26.36 -14.11
N LEU A 13 3.54 26.84 -14.99
CA LEU A 13 4.70 26.07 -15.47
C LEU A 13 5.64 25.69 -14.32
N ARG A 14 5.95 26.61 -13.40
CA ARG A 14 6.75 26.31 -12.21
C ARG A 14 6.09 25.30 -11.29
N GLN A 15 4.77 25.39 -11.08
CA GLN A 15 4.04 24.45 -10.25
C GLN A 15 4.01 23.04 -10.85
N LEU A 16 3.78 22.93 -12.17
CA LEU A 16 3.85 21.65 -12.88
C LEU A 16 5.26 21.05 -12.84
N ALA A 17 6.30 21.86 -13.02
CA ALA A 17 7.69 21.41 -12.91
C ALA A 17 8.02 20.92 -11.48
N THR A 18 7.51 21.60 -10.45
CA THR A 18 7.73 21.23 -9.04
C THR A 18 6.98 19.94 -8.69
N ALA A 19 5.71 19.83 -9.08
CA ALA A 19 4.92 18.62 -8.87
C ALA A 19 5.52 17.42 -9.62
N GLY A 20 5.90 17.61 -10.89
CA GLY A 20 6.61 16.59 -11.67
C GLY A 20 7.93 16.18 -11.03
N GLY A 21 8.70 17.15 -10.53
CA GLY A 21 9.94 16.90 -9.79
C GLY A 21 9.73 16.05 -8.54
N ILE A 22 8.72 16.36 -7.72
CA ILE A 22 8.37 15.57 -6.54
C ILE A 22 7.99 14.14 -6.94
N VAL A 23 7.16 13.97 -7.98
CA VAL A 23 6.76 12.64 -8.45
C VAL A 23 7.98 11.84 -8.92
N ILE A 24 8.91 12.47 -9.65
CA ILE A 24 10.15 11.81 -10.10
C ILE A 24 11.02 11.42 -8.90
N VAL A 25 11.22 12.32 -7.94
CA VAL A 25 12.02 12.05 -6.72
C VAL A 25 11.39 10.92 -5.92
N VAL A 26 10.08 10.94 -5.70
CA VAL A 26 9.40 9.88 -4.96
C VAL A 26 9.41 8.57 -5.73
N ALA A 27 9.26 8.58 -7.06
CA ALA A 27 9.42 7.39 -7.89
C ALA A 27 10.85 6.83 -7.78
N LEU A 28 11.86 7.69 -7.71
CA LEU A 28 13.26 7.28 -7.48
C LEU A 28 13.43 6.67 -6.09
N ILE A 29 12.88 7.28 -5.04
CA ILE A 29 12.90 6.76 -3.67
C ILE A 29 12.17 5.42 -3.61
N ALA A 30 11.02 5.28 -4.28
CA ALA A 30 10.27 4.03 -4.37
C ALA A 30 11.10 2.94 -5.07
N ARG A 31 11.77 3.28 -6.18
CA ARG A 31 12.65 2.38 -6.92
C ARG A 31 13.83 1.94 -6.06
N LEU A 32 14.48 2.87 -5.36
CA LEU A 32 15.59 2.59 -4.45
C LEU A 32 15.14 1.75 -3.25
N GLY A 33 13.98 2.07 -2.66
CA GLY A 33 13.37 1.30 -1.59
C GLY A 33 13.06 -0.13 -2.03
N PHE A 34 12.55 -0.31 -3.25
CA PHE A 34 12.29 -1.64 -3.81
C PHE A 34 13.58 -2.44 -4.00
N LEU A 35 14.64 -1.83 -4.55
CA LEU A 35 15.95 -2.46 -4.71
C LEU A 35 16.57 -2.79 -3.35
N PHE A 36 16.42 -1.91 -2.36
CA PHE A 36 16.89 -2.13 -1.00
C PHE A 36 16.12 -3.27 -0.34
N VAL A 37 14.80 -3.34 -0.50
CA VAL A 37 13.97 -4.44 0.01
C VAL A 37 14.30 -5.74 -0.71
N GLU A 38 14.55 -5.77 -2.01
CA GLU A 38 15.01 -6.99 -2.71
C GLU A 38 16.36 -7.48 -2.18
N ARG A 39 17.30 -6.55 -1.99
CA ARG A 39 18.66 -6.88 -1.54
C ARG A 39 18.69 -7.25 -0.06
N ALA A 40 17.89 -6.57 0.77
CA ALA A 40 17.69 -6.88 2.17
C ALA A 40 16.91 -8.18 2.34
N ALA A 41 15.87 -8.43 1.54
CA ALA A 41 15.16 -9.70 1.53
C ALA A 41 16.12 -10.84 1.20
N GLY A 42 16.93 -10.74 0.13
CA GLY A 42 17.92 -11.78 -0.20
C GLY A 42 19.04 -11.95 0.83
N TRP A 43 19.38 -10.91 1.58
CA TRP A 43 20.41 -10.97 2.62
C TRP A 43 19.86 -11.46 3.97
N ILE A 44 18.60 -11.13 4.29
CA ILE A 44 17.87 -11.56 5.48
C ILE A 44 17.43 -13.02 5.30
N THR A 45 16.83 -13.41 4.18
CA THR A 45 16.48 -14.83 3.89
C THR A 45 17.71 -15.73 3.88
N GLY A 46 18.90 -15.18 3.56
CA GLY A 46 20.18 -15.88 3.66
C GLY A 46 20.76 -15.97 5.09
N ARG A 47 20.24 -15.22 6.07
CA ARG A 47 20.75 -15.16 7.45
C ARG A 47 19.74 -15.53 8.54
N THR A 48 18.43 -15.39 8.33
CA THR A 48 17.39 -15.77 9.29
C THR A 48 16.90 -17.18 9.00
N LYS A 49 16.97 -18.05 10.01
CA LYS A 49 16.50 -19.45 9.93
C LYS A 49 14.98 -19.60 10.04
N THR A 50 14.22 -18.50 10.04
CA THR A 50 12.81 -18.46 10.46
C THR A 50 11.88 -18.16 9.28
N GLU A 51 11.11 -19.16 8.87
CA GLU A 51 10.12 -19.12 7.79
C GLU A 51 9.10 -17.95 7.94
N LEU A 52 8.82 -17.54 9.17
CA LEU A 52 7.91 -16.43 9.48
C LEU A 52 8.43 -15.07 8.98
N ASP A 53 9.75 -14.83 9.03
CA ASP A 53 10.32 -13.54 8.60
C ASP A 53 10.19 -13.37 7.09
N ASP A 54 10.43 -14.44 6.33
CA ASP A 54 10.30 -14.46 4.87
C ASP A 54 8.84 -14.22 4.44
N LEU A 55 7.89 -14.80 5.17
CA LEU A 55 6.45 -14.61 4.97
C LEU A 55 6.00 -13.17 5.26
N VAL A 56 6.57 -12.51 6.26
CA VAL A 56 6.26 -11.11 6.60
C VAL A 56 6.87 -10.17 5.56
N ILE A 57 8.14 -10.35 5.19
CA ILE A 57 8.83 -9.50 4.20
C ILE A 57 8.13 -9.58 2.84
N SER A 58 7.77 -10.79 2.40
CA SER A 58 7.05 -10.98 1.14
C SER A 58 5.63 -10.37 1.16
N ALA A 59 4.97 -10.40 2.32
CA ALA A 59 3.66 -9.77 2.50
C ALA A 59 3.72 -8.23 2.43
N VAL A 60 4.75 -7.61 3.02
CA VAL A 60 4.90 -6.15 3.14
C VAL A 60 5.38 -5.49 1.84
N ARG A 61 6.19 -6.19 1.04
CA ARG A 61 6.87 -5.61 -0.14
C ARG A 61 5.94 -4.90 -1.12
N THR A 62 4.88 -5.57 -1.58
CA THR A 62 3.96 -4.98 -2.58
C THR A 62 3.14 -3.82 -2.00
N PRO A 63 2.50 -3.97 -0.82
CA PRO A 63 1.76 -2.86 -0.21
C PRO A 63 2.62 -1.62 0.05
N LEU A 64 3.84 -1.81 0.54
CA LEU A 64 4.76 -0.71 0.83
C LEU A 64 5.09 0.10 -0.42
N PHE A 65 5.32 -0.58 -1.55
CA PHE A 65 5.58 0.10 -2.83
C PHE A 65 4.40 0.99 -3.25
N VAL A 66 3.17 0.48 -3.13
CA VAL A 66 1.97 1.26 -3.45
C VAL A 66 1.83 2.46 -2.51
N VAL A 67 2.05 2.27 -1.20
CA VAL A 67 2.05 3.34 -0.19
C VAL A 67 3.03 4.46 -0.54
N VAL A 68 4.25 4.13 -0.97
CA VAL A 68 5.24 5.15 -1.36
C VAL A 68 4.78 5.94 -2.60
N ILE A 69 4.21 5.27 -3.61
CA ILE A 69 3.65 5.95 -4.78
C ILE A 69 2.51 6.89 -4.37
N LEU A 70 1.61 6.44 -3.50
CA LEU A 70 0.48 7.25 -3.02
C LEU A 70 0.94 8.47 -2.21
N LEU A 71 1.98 8.33 -1.39
CA LEU A 71 2.60 9.46 -0.69
C LEU A 71 3.18 10.47 -1.67
N GLY A 72 3.83 10.01 -2.75
CA GLY A 72 4.34 10.88 -3.80
C GLY A 72 3.25 11.60 -4.57
N ALA A 73 2.18 10.88 -4.91
CA ALA A 73 1.00 11.46 -5.55
C ALA A 73 0.38 12.54 -4.67
N ARG A 74 0.23 12.30 -3.36
CA ARG A 74 -0.29 13.28 -2.40
C ARG A 74 0.61 14.51 -2.28
N ALA A 75 1.92 14.31 -2.17
CA ALA A 75 2.89 15.40 -2.08
C ALA A 75 2.92 16.24 -3.36
N GLY A 76 2.81 15.61 -4.53
CA GLY A 76 2.70 16.30 -5.82
C GLY A 76 1.40 17.09 -5.94
N LEU A 77 0.27 16.48 -5.55
CA LEU A 77 -1.04 17.13 -5.56
C LEU A 77 -1.06 18.39 -4.67
N ALA A 78 -0.41 18.34 -3.50
CA ALA A 78 -0.33 19.47 -2.58
C ALA A 78 0.38 20.72 -3.15
N GLN A 79 1.18 20.57 -4.23
CA GLN A 79 1.82 21.71 -4.91
C GLN A 79 0.93 22.36 -5.98
N LEU A 80 -0.15 21.69 -6.40
CA LEU A 80 -1.01 22.15 -7.48
C LEU A 80 -2.06 23.13 -6.93
N THR A 81 -1.67 24.38 -6.70
CA THR A 81 -2.57 25.40 -6.13
C THR A 81 -3.62 25.92 -7.11
N PHE A 82 -3.51 25.57 -8.40
CA PHE A 82 -4.48 25.95 -9.43
C PHE A 82 -5.69 24.98 -9.51
N LEU A 83 -5.63 23.84 -8.82
CA LEU A 83 -6.75 22.90 -8.79
C LEU A 83 -7.89 23.48 -7.94
N ASP A 84 -9.09 23.47 -8.51
CA ASP A 84 -10.30 23.81 -7.78
C ASP A 84 -10.55 22.79 -6.66
N ALA A 85 -11.21 23.22 -5.58
CA ALA A 85 -11.45 22.44 -4.38
C ALA A 85 -12.25 21.14 -4.64
N ALA A 86 -13.03 21.09 -5.71
CA ALA A 86 -13.73 19.88 -6.15
C ALA A 86 -12.74 18.81 -6.68
N TRP A 87 -11.77 19.23 -7.50
CA TRP A 87 -10.75 18.33 -8.05
C TRP A 87 -9.78 17.86 -6.97
N THR A 88 -9.34 18.76 -6.09
CA THR A 88 -8.46 18.40 -4.97
C THR A 88 -9.10 17.34 -4.07
N ARG A 89 -10.38 17.52 -3.70
CA ARG A 89 -11.14 16.52 -2.92
C ARG A 89 -11.27 15.18 -3.64
N ALA A 90 -11.53 15.19 -4.94
CA ALA A 90 -11.64 13.95 -5.72
C ALA A 90 -10.31 13.17 -5.74
N PHE A 91 -9.18 13.86 -5.95
CA PHE A 91 -7.86 13.22 -5.92
C PHE A 91 -7.46 12.74 -4.52
N GLU A 92 -7.74 13.52 -3.48
CA GLU A 92 -7.52 13.10 -2.09
C GLU A 92 -8.33 11.86 -1.75
N GLY A 93 -9.60 11.80 -2.17
CA GLY A 93 -10.44 10.61 -2.03
C GLY A 93 -9.86 9.40 -2.76
N LEU A 94 -9.43 9.55 -4.01
CA LEU A 94 -8.80 8.47 -4.77
C LEU A 94 -7.51 7.96 -4.10
N ILE A 95 -6.67 8.88 -3.60
CA ILE A 95 -5.44 8.55 -2.88
C ILE A 95 -5.77 7.80 -1.58
N PHE A 96 -6.78 8.27 -0.83
CA PHE A 96 -7.24 7.64 0.40
C PHE A 96 -7.75 6.21 0.15
N VAL A 97 -8.59 6.00 -0.87
CA VAL A 97 -9.00 4.65 -1.29
C VAL A 97 -7.77 3.78 -1.60
N GLY A 98 -6.77 4.34 -2.29
CA GLY A 98 -5.49 3.66 -2.52
C GLY A 98 -4.80 3.23 -1.23
N PHE A 99 -4.76 4.09 -0.20
CA PHE A 99 -4.17 3.77 1.10
C PHE A 99 -4.93 2.66 1.81
N VAL A 100 -6.26 2.73 1.81
CA VAL A 100 -7.12 1.70 2.43
C VAL A 100 -6.93 0.35 1.74
N LEU A 101 -6.93 0.31 0.41
CA LEU A 101 -6.70 -0.92 -0.35
C LEU A 101 -5.28 -1.49 -0.12
N SER A 102 -4.27 -0.62 -0.01
CA SER A 102 -2.90 -1.03 0.33
C SER A 102 -2.83 -1.64 1.73
N GLY A 103 -3.48 -1.02 2.71
CA GLY A 103 -3.60 -1.53 4.07
C GLY A 103 -4.35 -2.87 4.13
N TYR A 104 -5.47 -2.98 3.42
CA TYR A 104 -6.21 -4.23 3.26
C TYR A 104 -5.33 -5.33 2.66
N MET A 105 -4.62 -5.05 1.56
CA MET A 105 -3.73 -6.02 0.93
C MET A 105 -2.62 -6.48 1.87
N LEU A 106 -2.05 -5.55 2.65
CA LEU A 106 -1.04 -5.86 3.66
C LEU A 106 -1.61 -6.80 4.73
N LEU A 107 -2.74 -6.44 5.34
CA LEU A 107 -3.37 -7.24 6.39
C LEU A 107 -3.82 -8.59 5.85
N HIS A 108 -4.41 -8.64 4.66
CA HIS A 108 -4.84 -9.88 4.03
C HIS A 108 -3.68 -10.85 3.84
N ARG A 109 -2.53 -10.35 3.35
CA ARG A 109 -1.32 -11.16 3.16
C ARG A 109 -0.68 -11.57 4.48
N LEU A 110 -0.53 -10.64 5.42
CA LEU A 110 0.07 -10.93 6.72
C LEU A 110 -0.76 -11.96 7.49
N VAL A 111 -2.06 -11.72 7.65
CA VAL A 111 -2.96 -12.66 8.30
C VAL A 111 -2.94 -13.99 7.55
N GLY A 112 -3.08 -14.00 6.23
CA GLY A 112 -3.08 -15.23 5.45
C GLY A 112 -1.81 -16.08 5.65
N ASN A 113 -0.65 -15.43 5.66
CA ASN A 113 0.64 -16.10 5.80
C ASN A 113 0.90 -16.55 7.24
N VAL A 114 0.68 -15.67 8.23
CA VAL A 114 0.90 -15.98 9.66
C VAL A 114 -0.07 -17.04 10.15
N VAL A 115 -1.35 -16.91 9.80
CA VAL A 115 -2.38 -17.89 10.16
C VAL A 115 -2.11 -19.22 9.47
N GLY A 116 -1.69 -19.22 8.20
CA GLY A 116 -1.32 -20.44 7.48
C GLY A 116 -0.14 -21.17 8.13
N TRP A 117 0.91 -20.44 8.50
CA TRP A 117 2.08 -20.98 9.17
C TRP A 117 1.75 -21.51 10.57
N TYR A 118 1.10 -20.71 11.42
CA TYR A 118 0.77 -21.09 12.79
C TYR A 118 -0.19 -22.29 12.86
N LEU A 119 -1.25 -22.26 12.05
CA LEU A 119 -2.24 -23.34 12.03
C LEU A 119 -1.70 -24.60 11.35
N GLY A 120 -0.76 -24.47 10.40
CA GLY A 120 -0.05 -25.61 9.82
C GLY A 120 0.73 -26.41 10.86
N GLY A 121 1.40 -25.73 11.80
CA GLY A 121 2.04 -26.38 12.94
C GLY A 121 1.05 -27.13 13.83
N LEU A 122 -0.08 -26.50 14.17
CA LEU A 122 -1.12 -27.13 15.01
C LEU A 122 -1.84 -28.30 14.33
N MET A 123 -1.91 -28.31 12.99
CA MET A 123 -2.41 -29.48 12.24
C MET A 123 -1.48 -30.67 12.36
N ALA A 124 -0.16 -30.44 12.29
CA ALA A 124 0.85 -31.49 12.39
C ALA A 124 0.79 -32.17 13.76
N ASP A 125 0.48 -31.40 14.80
CA ASP A 125 0.29 -31.90 16.18
C ASP A 125 -1.10 -32.50 16.43
N GLY A 126 -1.99 -32.53 15.42
CA GLY A 126 -3.34 -33.08 15.51
C GLY A 126 -4.32 -32.27 16.39
N ALA A 127 -3.94 -31.06 16.79
CA ALA A 127 -4.71 -30.25 17.72
C ALA A 127 -5.93 -29.57 17.08
N ILE A 128 -5.92 -29.36 15.76
CA ILE A 128 -6.96 -28.60 15.04
C ILE A 128 -7.30 -29.26 13.70
N ASP A 129 -8.59 -29.28 13.36
CA ASP A 129 -9.12 -29.73 12.07
C ASP A 129 -8.90 -28.67 10.96
N ARG A 130 -8.62 -29.15 9.74
CA ARG A 130 -8.40 -28.34 8.53
C ARG A 130 -9.60 -27.47 8.24
N GLN A 131 -10.79 -27.97 8.54
CA GLN A 131 -12.02 -27.25 8.30
C GLN A 131 -12.14 -25.99 9.16
N LEU A 132 -11.69 -26.04 10.43
CA LEU A 132 -11.66 -24.88 11.31
C LEU A 132 -10.68 -23.81 10.82
N ILE A 133 -9.54 -24.23 10.29
CA ILE A 133 -8.50 -23.35 9.73
C ILE A 133 -9.03 -22.59 8.51
N LEU A 134 -9.67 -23.32 7.58
CA LEU A 134 -10.28 -22.72 6.40
C LEU A 134 -11.42 -21.77 6.78
N PHE A 135 -12.18 -22.10 7.84
CA PHE A 135 -13.24 -21.25 8.36
C PHE A 135 -12.70 -19.95 8.96
N LEU A 136 -11.73 -20.02 9.88
CA LEU A 136 -11.11 -18.85 10.50
C LEU A 136 -10.49 -17.92 9.45
N ARG A 137 -9.76 -18.48 8.49
CA ARG A 137 -9.14 -17.70 7.40
C ARG A 137 -10.19 -16.91 6.61
N ARG A 138 -11.30 -17.54 6.22
CA ARG A 138 -12.38 -16.86 5.48
C ARG A 138 -13.04 -15.79 6.33
N MET A 139 -13.31 -16.08 7.60
CA MET A 139 -13.94 -15.13 8.52
C MET A 139 -13.08 -13.88 8.71
N THR A 140 -11.78 -14.05 8.98
CA THR A 140 -10.88 -12.89 9.11
C THR A 140 -10.80 -12.08 7.82
N GLN A 141 -10.78 -12.74 6.65
CA GLN A 141 -10.78 -12.05 5.37
C GLN A 141 -12.06 -11.24 5.13
N VAL A 142 -13.22 -11.78 5.48
CA VAL A 142 -14.50 -11.05 5.37
C VAL A 142 -14.50 -9.83 6.30
N VAL A 143 -14.07 -10.00 7.56
CA VAL A 143 -13.99 -8.88 8.52
C VAL A 143 -13.04 -7.79 8.01
N LEU A 144 -11.86 -8.15 7.52
CA LEU A 144 -10.90 -7.19 6.96
C LEU A 144 -11.46 -6.47 5.73
N LEU A 145 -12.16 -7.18 4.86
CA LEU A 145 -12.81 -6.59 3.69
C LEU A 145 -13.93 -5.63 4.10
N SER A 146 -14.74 -6.00 5.09
CA SER A 146 -15.79 -5.14 5.62
C SER A 146 -15.23 -3.85 6.22
N ILE A 147 -14.15 -3.94 7.01
CA ILE A 147 -13.47 -2.76 7.55
C ILE A 147 -12.96 -1.86 6.42
N ALA A 148 -12.30 -2.44 5.41
CA ALA A 148 -11.81 -1.67 4.27
C ALA A 148 -12.94 -0.98 3.50
N LEU A 149 -14.08 -1.65 3.30
CA LEU A 149 -15.24 -1.06 2.64
C LEU A 149 -15.86 0.07 3.45
N ILE A 150 -16.01 -0.11 4.77
CA ILE A 150 -16.52 0.93 5.66
C ILE A 150 -15.59 2.15 5.59
N MET A 151 -14.29 1.95 5.69
CA MET A 151 -13.32 3.04 5.57
C MET A 151 -13.37 3.76 4.21
N ILE A 152 -13.71 3.08 3.12
CA ILE A 152 -13.82 3.69 1.79
C ILE A 152 -15.12 4.50 1.64
N LEU A 153 -16.19 4.06 2.31
CA LEU A 153 -17.50 4.70 2.24
C LEU A 153 -17.67 5.88 3.20
N ASP A 154 -16.87 5.93 4.26
CA ASP A 154 -16.80 7.03 5.23
C ASP A 154 -16.03 8.25 4.66
#